data_AF-A0A497MFW8-F1
#
_entry.id   AF-A0A497MFW8-F1
#
_cell.length_a   1.000
_cell.length_b   1.000
_cell.length_c   1.000
_cell.angle_alpha   90.00
_cell.angle_beta   90.00
_cell.angle_gamma   90.00
#
_symmetry.space_group_name_H-M   'P 1'
#
loop_
_entity.id
_entity.type
_entity.pdbx_description
1 polymer ?
#
loop_
_entity_poly.entity_id
_entity_poly.type
_entity_poly.pdbx_seq_one_letter_code
_entity_poly.pdbx_strand_id
1 'polypeptide(L)'
;MLKAGAAKTRITPPAGIPFLGHGARISQGIHDDLWARSLVLEDDGEKVAIIALDLCWPLPKNDYLKVRKEVESRTDIKGRNILVSATHSHSGPTFSAMTEDYPMPLKRRRELIDPWVESLPRRISESVVEANSNLVEADVSFGKSLMSGLCYNRRIRILDGVVTHTGSIETLEEFAREFYLNLGASPEEAEKVGLRLPDGPIDPEVAALRVDESEKGKPLAVLVNSACHAVASFGPLISAGYPGYTSY
;
A
#
# COMPACT_ATOMS: atom_id res chain seq x y z
N MET A 1 -10.21 22.72 20.79
CA MET A 1 -8.78 22.34 20.76
C MET A 1 -8.71 21.01 20.07
N LEU A 2 -7.75 20.83 19.18
CA LEU A 2 -7.65 19.62 18.38
C LEU A 2 -7.12 18.48 19.24
N LYS A 3 -7.76 17.31 19.15
CA LYS A 3 -7.22 16.08 19.74
C LYS A 3 -6.83 15.09 18.66
N ALA A 4 -5.85 14.27 18.97
CA ALA A 4 -5.44 13.19 18.11
C ALA A 4 -5.11 11.93 18.90
N GLY A 5 -5.33 10.79 18.24
CA GLY A 5 -5.00 9.49 18.76
C GLY A 5 -4.53 8.60 17.62
N ALA A 6 -3.53 7.77 17.89
CA ALA A 6 -2.96 6.87 16.91
C ALA A 6 -2.82 5.46 17.49
N ALA A 7 -2.99 4.46 16.65
CA ALA A 7 -2.80 3.07 17.01
C ALA A 7 -2.54 2.21 15.77
N LYS A 8 -2.09 0.98 16.00
CA LYS A 8 -1.91 -0.01 14.93
C LYS A 8 -2.34 -1.40 15.38
N THR A 9 -2.98 -2.14 14.47
CA THR A 9 -3.38 -3.53 14.69
C THR A 9 -2.76 -4.42 13.62
N ARG A 10 -2.26 -5.59 14.03
CA ARG A 10 -1.63 -6.55 13.12
C ARG A 10 -2.68 -7.22 12.24
N ILE A 11 -2.44 -7.20 10.94
CA ILE A 11 -3.31 -7.81 9.91
C ILE A 11 -2.60 -8.89 9.08
N THR A 12 -1.38 -9.29 9.46
CA THR A 12 -0.60 -10.36 8.81
C THR A 12 -1.34 -11.70 8.81
N PRO A 13 -1.54 -12.35 7.66
CA PRO A 13 -2.03 -13.72 7.61
C PRO A 13 -0.92 -14.74 7.93
N PRO A 14 -1.26 -16.03 8.07
CA PRO A 14 -0.29 -17.12 7.99
C PRO A 14 0.45 -17.13 6.64
N ALA A 15 1.70 -17.59 6.65
CA ALA A 15 2.45 -17.88 5.43
C ALA A 15 1.78 -19.01 4.60
N GLY A 16 2.03 -19.00 3.30
CA GLY A 16 1.43 -19.93 2.33
C GLY A 16 0.31 -19.32 1.49
N ILE A 17 -0.12 -18.10 1.80
CA ILE A 17 -1.05 -17.35 0.93
C ILE A 17 -0.28 -16.82 -0.29
N PRO A 18 -0.82 -16.94 -1.52
CA PRO A 18 -0.23 -16.31 -2.69
C PRO A 18 -0.17 -14.78 -2.61
N PHE A 19 0.83 -14.17 -3.25
CA PHE A 19 0.94 -12.72 -3.31
C PHE A 19 -0.08 -12.08 -4.26
N LEU A 20 -0.45 -10.84 -3.98
CA LEU A 20 -1.26 -10.00 -4.86
C LEU A 20 -0.36 -9.15 -5.77
N GLY A 21 0.01 -9.72 -6.91
CA GLY A 21 0.89 -9.10 -7.90
C GLY A 21 2.16 -9.93 -8.14
N HIS A 22 2.90 -9.55 -9.19
CA HIS A 22 4.17 -10.20 -9.60
C HIS A 22 4.10 -11.73 -9.69
N GLY A 23 3.11 -12.23 -10.43
CA GLY A 23 2.95 -13.65 -10.74
C GLY A 23 2.33 -14.47 -9.62
N ALA A 24 2.10 -15.76 -9.90
CA ALA A 24 1.42 -16.70 -9.03
C ALA A 24 2.30 -17.22 -7.87
N ARG A 25 3.10 -16.35 -7.26
CA ARG A 25 4.08 -16.70 -6.23
C ARG A 25 3.38 -16.99 -4.89
N ILE A 26 3.82 -18.03 -4.21
CA ILE A 26 3.33 -18.44 -2.89
C ILE A 26 4.29 -17.91 -1.82
N SER A 27 3.77 -17.27 -0.77
CA SER A 27 4.59 -16.85 0.37
C SER A 27 5.17 -18.06 1.11
N GLN A 28 6.47 -18.03 1.39
CA GLN A 28 7.21 -19.07 2.11
C GLN A 28 7.45 -18.71 3.58
N GLY A 29 7.13 -17.48 3.97
CA GLY A 29 7.32 -16.97 5.33
C GLY A 29 6.89 -15.52 5.46
N ILE A 30 7.21 -14.92 6.59
CA ILE A 30 6.93 -13.53 6.94
C ILE A 30 8.27 -12.87 7.24
N HIS A 31 8.63 -11.84 6.47
CA HIS A 31 9.79 -11.00 6.77
C HIS A 31 9.41 -10.00 7.86
N ASP A 32 8.26 -9.36 7.67
CA ASP A 32 7.73 -8.39 8.60
C ASP A 32 6.20 -8.38 8.63
N ASP A 33 5.65 -7.90 9.76
CA ASP A 33 4.21 -7.83 9.96
C ASP A 33 3.55 -6.75 9.11
N LEU A 34 2.35 -7.07 8.63
CA LEU A 34 1.45 -6.13 7.97
C LEU A 34 0.57 -5.46 9.03
N TRP A 35 0.42 -4.14 8.96
CA TRP A 35 -0.35 -3.35 9.91
C TRP A 35 -1.51 -2.62 9.26
N ALA A 36 -2.61 -2.50 10.02
CA ALA A 36 -3.56 -1.42 9.87
C ALA A 36 -3.18 -0.31 10.84
N ARG A 37 -2.73 0.84 10.33
CA ARG A 37 -2.36 2.02 11.12
C ARG A 37 -3.46 3.05 11.01
N SER A 38 -3.92 3.56 12.15
CA SER A 38 -5.03 4.51 12.22
C SER A 38 -4.62 5.77 12.94
N LEU A 39 -4.99 6.91 12.37
CA LEU A 39 -4.95 8.23 12.98
C LEU A 39 -6.38 8.75 13.10
N VAL A 40 -6.81 9.06 14.31
CA VAL A 40 -8.09 9.73 14.61
C VAL A 40 -7.78 11.17 14.98
N LEU A 41 -8.50 12.10 14.37
CA LEU A 41 -8.48 13.53 14.71
C LEU A 41 -9.88 13.93 15.17
N GLU A 42 -9.96 14.69 16.25
CA GLU A 42 -11.19 15.28 16.80
C GLU A 42 -11.05 16.80 16.83
N ASP A 43 -12.04 17.51 16.30
CA ASP A 43 -12.20 18.94 16.47
C ASP A 43 -13.68 19.26 16.73
N ASP A 44 -13.95 20.05 17.77
CA ASP A 44 -15.30 20.43 18.21
C ASP A 44 -16.32 19.27 18.24
N GLY A 45 -15.86 18.09 18.66
CA GLY A 45 -16.69 16.87 18.78
C GLY A 45 -16.94 16.13 17.47
N GLU A 46 -16.49 16.64 16.33
CA GLU A 46 -16.48 15.88 15.07
C GLU A 46 -15.16 15.12 14.91
N LYS A 47 -15.26 13.85 14.52
CA LYS A 47 -14.11 12.95 14.37
C LYS A 47 -13.93 12.46 12.96
N VAL A 48 -12.68 12.40 12.52
CA VAL A 48 -12.25 11.75 11.28
C VAL A 48 -11.21 10.67 11.57
N ALA A 49 -11.22 9.61 10.77
CA ALA A 49 -10.23 8.54 10.87
C ALA A 49 -9.55 8.32 9.51
N ILE A 50 -8.22 8.26 9.53
CA ILE A 50 -7.40 7.90 8.37
C ILE A 50 -6.73 6.57 8.68
N ILE A 51 -6.95 5.58 7.81
CA ILE A 51 -6.44 4.22 7.94
C ILE A 51 -5.50 3.94 6.78
N ALA A 52 -4.26 3.53 7.09
CA ALA A 52 -3.28 3.05 6.11
C ALA A 52 -3.01 1.56 6.35
N LEU A 53 -3.24 0.76 5.31
CA LEU A 53 -3.09 -0.70 5.33
C LEU A 53 -1.83 -1.12 4.58
N ASP A 54 -1.00 -1.97 5.18
CA ASP A 54 0.15 -2.60 4.52
C ASP A 54 -0.31 -3.71 3.55
N LEU A 55 -1.06 -3.32 2.52
CA LEU A 55 -1.69 -4.21 1.55
C LEU A 55 -1.59 -3.62 0.14
N CYS A 56 -1.81 -4.47 -0.87
CA CYS A 56 -1.84 -4.02 -2.26
C CYS A 56 -3.11 -3.18 -2.55
N TRP A 57 -4.25 -3.57 -2.00
CA TRP A 57 -5.52 -2.84 -2.14
C TRP A 57 -6.16 -2.69 -0.76
N PRO A 58 -7.02 -1.67 -0.53
CA PRO A 58 -7.61 -1.47 0.78
C PRO A 58 -8.40 -2.70 1.22
N LEU A 59 -9.40 -3.14 0.44
CA LEU A 59 -10.16 -4.38 0.67
C LEU A 59 -10.87 -4.82 -0.63
N PRO A 60 -11.24 -6.11 -0.79
CA PRO A 60 -11.98 -6.60 -1.96
C PRO A 60 -13.43 -6.08 -2.00
N LYS A 61 -14.03 -5.94 -3.20
CA LYS A 61 -15.49 -5.74 -3.43
C LYS A 61 -16.19 -4.71 -2.52
N ASN A 62 -15.53 -3.58 -2.23
CA ASN A 62 -16.03 -2.53 -1.33
C ASN A 62 -16.16 -2.93 0.16
N ASP A 63 -15.42 -3.94 0.62
CA ASP A 63 -15.42 -4.37 2.03
C ASP A 63 -14.90 -3.29 3.00
N TYR A 64 -14.31 -2.18 2.50
CA TYR A 64 -14.07 -0.99 3.30
C TYR A 64 -15.36 -0.39 3.89
N LEU A 65 -16.53 -0.63 3.29
CA LEU A 65 -17.82 -0.27 3.89
C LEU A 65 -18.12 -1.09 5.15
N LYS A 66 -17.66 -2.35 5.21
CA LYS A 66 -17.76 -3.17 6.42
C LYS A 66 -16.87 -2.61 7.52
N VAL A 67 -15.64 -2.16 7.19
CA VAL A 67 -14.76 -1.46 8.14
C VAL A 67 -15.46 -0.24 8.71
N ARG A 68 -16.05 0.61 7.84
CA ARG A 68 -16.79 1.81 8.26
C ARG A 68 -17.92 1.48 9.23
N LYS A 69 -18.73 0.45 8.90
CA LYS A 69 -19.83 0.00 9.74
C LYS A 69 -19.36 -0.56 11.09
N GLU A 70 -18.28 -1.35 11.10
CA GLU A 70 -17.68 -1.87 12.34
C GLU A 70 -17.20 -0.73 13.25
N VAL A 71 -16.51 0.27 12.71
CA VAL A 71 -16.05 1.44 13.46
C VAL A 71 -17.23 2.26 14.00
N GLU A 72 -18.21 2.58 13.16
CA GLU A 72 -19.38 3.38 13.54
C GLU A 72 -20.25 2.67 14.59
N SER A 73 -20.25 1.34 14.63
CA SER A 73 -20.95 0.57 15.67
C SER A 73 -20.26 0.55 17.04
N ARG A 74 -18.98 0.95 17.11
CA ARG A 74 -18.11 0.83 18.30
C ARG A 74 -17.52 2.15 18.77
N THR A 75 -17.74 3.22 18.01
CA THR A 75 -17.21 4.56 18.25
C THR A 75 -18.26 5.59 17.87
N ASP A 76 -17.98 6.85 18.18
CA ASP A 76 -18.74 8.03 17.75
C ASP A 76 -18.31 8.56 16.37
N ILE A 77 -17.43 7.85 15.65
CA ILE A 77 -16.93 8.25 14.34
C ILE A 77 -17.93 7.81 13.27
N LYS A 78 -18.51 8.78 12.55
CA LYS A 78 -19.44 8.53 11.45
C LYS A 78 -18.73 7.78 10.31
N GLY A 79 -19.37 6.79 9.71
CA GLY A 79 -18.77 5.97 8.65
C GLY A 79 -18.26 6.80 7.45
N ARG A 80 -18.93 7.92 7.15
CA ARG A 80 -18.54 8.87 6.09
C ARG A 80 -17.25 9.65 6.37
N ASN A 81 -16.82 9.73 7.63
CA ASN A 81 -15.63 10.45 8.08
C ASN A 81 -14.37 9.55 8.11
N ILE A 82 -14.44 8.33 7.54
CA ILE A 82 -13.38 7.33 7.59
C ILE A 82 -12.77 7.11 6.21
N LEU A 83 -11.48 7.42 6.06
CA LEU A 83 -10.69 7.13 4.88
C LEU A 83 -9.92 5.81 5.07
N VAL A 84 -10.08 4.86 4.14
CA VAL A 84 -9.32 3.60 4.11
C VAL A 84 -8.40 3.64 2.89
N SER A 85 -7.09 3.58 3.13
CA SER A 85 -6.05 3.57 2.11
C SER A 85 -5.15 2.35 2.26
N ALA A 86 -4.43 2.01 1.20
CA ALA A 86 -3.43 0.94 1.20
C ALA A 86 -2.11 1.46 0.64
N THR A 87 -0.99 0.95 1.17
CA THR A 87 0.37 1.33 0.73
C THR A 87 0.75 0.78 -0.65
N HIS A 88 -0.11 -0.08 -1.20
CA HIS A 88 0.06 -0.72 -2.49
C HIS A 88 1.26 -1.69 -2.56
N SER A 89 1.58 -2.37 -1.45
CA SER A 89 2.64 -3.39 -1.41
C SER A 89 2.26 -4.64 -2.21
N HIS A 90 3.12 -5.02 -3.17
CA HIS A 90 2.98 -6.27 -3.94
C HIS A 90 3.68 -7.47 -3.27
N SER A 91 4.28 -7.28 -2.09
CA SER A 91 4.73 -8.36 -1.20
C SER A 91 3.66 -8.76 -0.16
N GLY A 92 2.43 -8.30 -0.37
CA GLY A 92 1.26 -8.63 0.44
C GLY A 92 0.43 -9.79 -0.14
N PRO A 93 -0.36 -10.47 0.72
CA PRO A 93 -1.26 -11.57 0.34
C PRO A 93 -2.39 -11.14 -0.61
N THR A 94 -2.88 -12.08 -1.41
CA THR A 94 -4.10 -11.96 -2.21
C THR A 94 -5.38 -12.09 -1.39
N PHE A 95 -6.42 -11.36 -1.81
CA PHE A 95 -7.76 -11.45 -1.24
C PHE A 95 -8.64 -12.52 -1.89
N SER A 96 -8.20 -13.13 -3.00
CA SER A 96 -9.04 -14.01 -3.81
C SER A 96 -8.44 -15.41 -3.93
N ALA A 97 -9.18 -16.40 -3.45
CA ALA A 97 -8.89 -17.81 -3.72
C ALA A 97 -9.23 -18.22 -5.16
N MET A 98 -9.91 -17.37 -5.93
CA MET A 98 -10.46 -17.71 -7.25
C MET A 98 -9.51 -17.43 -8.41
N THR A 99 -8.36 -16.79 -8.18
CA THR A 99 -7.36 -16.61 -9.25
C THR A 99 -6.84 -17.97 -9.70
N GLU A 100 -6.99 -18.28 -10.98
CA GLU A 100 -6.76 -19.61 -11.55
C GLU A 100 -5.28 -19.96 -11.67
N ASP A 101 -4.42 -18.96 -11.89
CA ASP A 101 -2.98 -19.16 -12.15
C ASP A 101 -2.17 -19.59 -10.91
N TYR A 102 -2.77 -19.64 -9.72
CA TYR A 102 -2.07 -20.04 -8.51
C TYR A 102 -1.73 -21.55 -8.50
N PRO A 103 -0.45 -21.94 -8.32
CA PRO A 103 0.00 -23.34 -8.30
C PRO A 103 -0.35 -24.03 -6.97
N MET A 104 -1.62 -23.95 -6.57
CA MET A 104 -2.15 -24.45 -5.31
C MET A 104 -3.62 -24.87 -5.51
N PRO A 105 -4.07 -26.03 -5.00
CA PRO A 105 -5.47 -26.45 -5.12
C PRO A 105 -6.46 -25.43 -4.53
N LEU A 106 -7.61 -25.21 -5.19
CA LEU A 106 -8.63 -24.25 -4.74
C LEU A 106 -9.06 -24.45 -3.28
N LYS A 107 -9.23 -25.70 -2.85
CA LYS A 107 -9.57 -26.03 -1.45
C LYS A 107 -8.56 -25.42 -0.48
N ARG A 108 -7.27 -25.59 -0.75
CA ARG A 108 -6.19 -25.07 0.09
C ARG A 108 -6.13 -23.54 0.06
N ARG A 109 -6.38 -22.93 -1.10
CA ARG A 109 -6.46 -21.47 -1.23
C ARG A 109 -7.57 -20.89 -0.34
N ARG A 110 -8.77 -21.48 -0.39
CA ARG A 110 -9.92 -21.05 0.43
C ARG A 110 -9.67 -21.21 1.93
N GLU A 111 -9.10 -22.34 2.35
CA GLU A 111 -8.73 -22.59 3.75
C GLU A 111 -7.81 -21.52 4.35
N LEU A 112 -6.90 -20.96 3.54
CA LEU A 112 -5.95 -19.94 3.99
C LEU A 112 -6.48 -18.52 3.82
N ILE A 113 -7.15 -18.22 2.71
CA ILE A 113 -7.53 -16.85 2.31
C ILE A 113 -8.86 -16.44 2.95
N ASP A 114 -9.90 -17.27 2.86
CA ASP A 114 -11.26 -16.89 3.23
C ASP A 114 -11.34 -16.43 4.71
N PRO A 115 -10.81 -17.19 5.70
CA PRO A 115 -10.88 -16.77 7.11
C PRO A 115 -10.10 -15.49 7.40
N TRP A 116 -8.96 -15.29 6.72
CA TRP A 116 -8.17 -14.08 6.88
C TRP A 116 -8.94 -12.87 6.35
N VAL A 117 -9.45 -12.94 5.12
CA VAL A 117 -10.23 -11.87 4.49
C VAL A 117 -11.48 -11.54 5.29
N GLU A 118 -12.21 -12.55 5.77
CA GLU A 118 -13.40 -12.36 6.60
C GLU A 118 -13.08 -11.64 7.92
N SER A 119 -11.88 -11.85 8.48
CA SER A 119 -11.45 -11.20 9.72
C SER A 119 -10.98 -9.75 9.53
N LEU A 120 -10.60 -9.34 8.31
CA LEU A 120 -9.98 -8.03 8.06
C LEU A 120 -10.84 -6.85 8.51
N PRO A 121 -12.16 -6.76 8.22
CA PRO A 121 -12.95 -5.61 8.63
C PRO A 121 -12.92 -5.36 10.14
N ARG A 122 -12.98 -6.44 10.93
CA ARG A 122 -12.93 -6.38 12.38
C ARG A 122 -11.54 -6.00 12.89
N ARG A 123 -10.48 -6.64 12.37
CA ARG A 123 -9.10 -6.35 12.76
C ARG A 123 -8.69 -4.91 12.41
N ILE A 124 -9.13 -4.41 11.27
CA ILE A 124 -8.86 -3.02 10.87
C ILE A 124 -9.60 -2.06 11.80
N SER A 125 -10.86 -2.32 12.14
CA SER A 125 -11.63 -1.45 13.03
C SER A 125 -11.05 -1.39 14.46
N GLU A 126 -10.39 -2.44 14.93
CA GLU A 126 -9.68 -2.44 16.21
C GLU A 126 -8.63 -1.33 16.29
N SER A 127 -7.87 -1.07 15.22
CA SER A 127 -6.89 0.02 15.19
C SER A 127 -7.53 1.40 15.34
N VAL A 128 -8.75 1.59 14.80
CA VAL A 128 -9.46 2.86 14.92
C VAL A 128 -10.08 3.02 16.30
N VAL A 129 -10.64 1.94 16.86
CA VAL A 129 -11.20 1.95 18.21
C VAL A 129 -10.12 2.27 19.24
N GLU A 130 -8.94 1.67 19.11
CA GLU A 130 -7.79 1.95 19.97
C GLU A 130 -7.28 3.39 19.78
N ALA A 131 -7.14 3.85 18.53
CA ALA A 131 -6.77 5.23 18.25
C ALA A 131 -7.78 6.24 18.85
N ASN A 132 -9.09 5.96 18.78
CA ASN A 132 -10.13 6.79 19.36
C ASN A 132 -10.08 6.81 20.90
N SER A 133 -9.69 5.71 21.55
CA SER A 133 -9.48 5.70 23.01
C SER A 133 -8.20 6.41 23.45
N ASN A 134 -7.26 6.63 22.53
CA ASN A 134 -5.96 7.26 22.79
C ASN A 134 -5.96 8.78 22.50
N LEU A 135 -7.13 9.41 22.37
CA LEU A 135 -7.24 10.84 22.07
C LEU A 135 -6.63 11.69 23.19
N VAL A 136 -5.66 12.53 22.81
CA VAL A 136 -5.03 13.55 23.65
C VAL A 136 -5.01 14.89 22.91
N GLU A 137 -4.89 16.00 23.63
CA GLU A 137 -4.67 17.32 23.01
C GLU A 137 -3.42 17.28 22.13
N ALA A 138 -3.55 17.77 20.90
CA ALA A 138 -2.54 17.58 19.87
C ALA A 138 -2.38 18.79 18.95
N ASP A 139 -1.14 19.01 18.53
CA ASP A 139 -0.76 19.97 17.51
C ASP A 139 -0.50 19.25 16.18
N VAL A 140 -0.97 19.86 15.09
CA VAL A 140 -0.76 19.36 13.74
C VAL A 140 0.14 20.31 12.96
N SER A 141 1.20 19.75 12.38
CA SER A 141 2.12 20.43 11.49
C SER A 141 2.08 19.80 10.10
N PHE A 142 2.34 20.61 9.08
CA PHE A 142 2.36 20.17 7.69
C PHE A 142 3.62 20.66 7.00
N GLY A 143 4.20 19.81 6.14
CA GLY A 143 5.35 20.15 5.33
C GLY A 143 5.34 19.42 4.00
N LYS A 144 6.04 19.99 3.02
CA LYS A 144 6.29 19.39 1.71
C LYS A 144 7.76 19.54 1.35
N SER A 145 8.28 18.57 0.62
CA SER A 145 9.62 18.64 0.03
C SER A 145 9.62 17.96 -1.33
N LEU A 146 10.67 18.20 -2.11
CA LEU A 146 10.92 17.49 -3.36
C LEU A 146 11.93 16.37 -3.10
N MET A 147 11.57 15.15 -3.46
CA MET A 147 12.43 13.98 -3.38
C MET A 147 12.59 13.37 -4.77
N SER A 148 13.81 13.44 -5.28
CA SER A 148 14.21 12.80 -6.54
C SER A 148 15.07 11.56 -6.27
N GLY A 149 15.16 10.65 -7.24
CA GLY A 149 16.00 9.46 -7.15
C GLY A 149 15.36 8.24 -6.49
N LEU A 150 14.14 8.34 -5.95
CA LEU A 150 13.41 7.18 -5.41
C LEU A 150 12.47 6.50 -6.41
N CYS A 151 11.92 7.25 -7.35
CA CYS A 151 10.98 6.74 -8.32
C CYS A 151 11.32 7.25 -9.73
N TYR A 152 10.79 6.53 -10.71
CA TYR A 152 10.89 6.85 -12.12
C TYR A 152 9.55 6.50 -12.78
N ASN A 153 9.28 7.13 -13.92
CA ASN A 153 8.08 6.82 -14.67
C ASN A 153 8.29 5.59 -15.54
N ARG A 154 7.88 4.41 -15.06
CA ARG A 154 7.99 3.13 -15.81
C ARG A 154 7.13 3.03 -17.09
N ARG A 155 6.47 4.13 -17.51
CA ARG A 155 5.77 4.21 -18.78
C ARG A 155 6.69 4.74 -19.86
N ILE A 156 7.05 3.87 -20.79
CA ILE A 156 7.97 4.21 -21.89
C ILE A 156 7.14 4.55 -23.13
N ARG A 157 7.44 5.70 -23.76
CA ARG A 157 6.90 6.06 -25.06
C ARG A 157 7.69 5.33 -26.15
N ILE A 158 6.98 4.60 -27.00
CA ILE A 158 7.56 3.93 -28.16
C ILE A 158 7.48 4.81 -29.41
N LEU A 159 8.18 4.45 -30.49
CA LEU A 159 8.30 5.24 -31.72
C LEU A 159 6.95 5.67 -32.31
N ASP A 160 5.94 4.81 -32.23
CA ASP A 160 4.58 5.07 -32.73
C ASP A 160 3.72 5.94 -31.79
N GLY A 161 4.30 6.49 -30.72
CA GLY A 161 3.60 7.31 -29.73
C GLY A 161 2.77 6.53 -28.70
N VAL A 162 2.79 5.18 -28.76
CA VAL A 162 2.14 4.29 -27.78
C VAL A 162 2.95 4.23 -26.48
N VAL A 163 2.28 3.98 -25.36
CA VAL A 163 2.90 3.86 -24.04
C VAL A 163 2.82 2.41 -23.54
N THR A 164 3.95 1.85 -23.14
CA THR A 164 4.02 0.52 -22.52
C THR A 164 4.40 0.61 -21.04
N HIS A 165 4.10 -0.43 -20.26
CA HIS A 165 4.42 -0.55 -18.84
C HIS A 165 5.54 -1.58 -18.65
N THR A 166 6.63 -1.19 -17.98
CA THR A 166 7.77 -2.08 -17.72
C THR A 166 7.93 -2.37 -16.23
N GLY A 167 8.31 -3.62 -15.89
CA GLY A 167 8.22 -4.16 -14.53
C GLY A 167 9.51 -4.13 -13.68
N SER A 168 10.69 -3.94 -14.28
CA SER A 168 11.98 -3.91 -13.56
C SER A 168 13.05 -3.13 -14.34
N ILE A 169 13.90 -2.35 -13.64
CA ILE A 169 15.05 -1.61 -14.20
C ILE A 169 16.26 -2.50 -14.44
N GLU A 170 16.47 -3.53 -13.62
CA GLU A 170 17.74 -4.28 -13.61
C GLU A 170 18.03 -5.00 -14.92
N THR A 171 16.99 -5.26 -15.72
CA THR A 171 17.08 -5.81 -17.07
C THR A 171 16.41 -4.90 -18.10
N LEU A 172 16.24 -3.59 -17.82
CA LEU A 172 15.49 -2.68 -18.71
C LEU A 172 16.03 -2.68 -20.14
N GLU A 173 17.35 -2.76 -20.33
CA GLU A 173 17.96 -2.76 -21.66
C GLU A 173 17.60 -4.03 -22.44
N GLU A 174 17.80 -5.21 -21.83
CA GLU A 174 17.45 -6.51 -22.42
C GLU A 174 15.94 -6.64 -22.60
N PHE A 175 15.15 -6.24 -21.60
CA PHE A 175 13.70 -6.28 -21.62
C PHE A 175 13.11 -5.32 -22.65
N ALA A 176 13.60 -4.07 -22.72
CA ALA A 176 13.14 -3.11 -23.71
C ALA A 176 13.49 -3.59 -25.12
N ARG A 177 14.72 -4.07 -25.33
CA ARG A 177 15.14 -4.66 -26.60
C ARG A 177 14.25 -5.83 -27.00
N GLU A 178 14.08 -6.84 -26.14
CA GLU A 178 13.21 -8.00 -26.38
C GLU A 178 11.75 -7.58 -26.58
N PHE A 179 11.26 -6.59 -25.85
CA PHE A 179 9.91 -6.05 -26.01
C PHE A 179 9.70 -5.44 -27.41
N TYR A 180 10.65 -4.65 -27.92
CA TYR A 180 10.56 -4.07 -29.26
C TYR A 180 10.65 -5.12 -30.36
N LEU A 181 11.53 -6.13 -30.21
CA LEU A 181 11.59 -7.26 -31.12
C LEU A 181 10.25 -8.01 -31.18
N ASN A 182 9.61 -8.24 -30.02
CA ASN A 182 8.29 -8.88 -29.94
C ASN A 182 7.15 -8.04 -30.55
N LEU A 183 7.30 -6.71 -30.62
CA LEU A 183 6.37 -5.82 -31.32
C LEU A 183 6.66 -5.71 -32.83
N GLY A 184 7.68 -6.41 -33.33
CA GLY A 184 8.02 -6.45 -34.76
C GLY A 184 9.03 -5.38 -35.21
N ALA A 185 9.69 -4.69 -34.28
CA ALA A 185 10.80 -3.80 -34.62
C ALA A 185 12.01 -4.60 -35.11
N SER A 186 12.78 -4.02 -36.04
CA SER A 186 14.07 -4.58 -36.44
C SER A 186 15.08 -4.50 -35.29
N PRO A 187 16.13 -5.36 -35.28
CA PRO A 187 17.19 -5.28 -34.27
C PRO A 187 17.83 -3.90 -34.13
N GLU A 188 17.99 -3.18 -35.25
CA GLU A 188 18.57 -1.83 -35.27
C GLU A 188 17.63 -0.77 -34.64
N GLU A 189 16.31 -0.92 -34.81
CA GLU A 189 15.31 -0.09 -34.14
C GLU A 189 15.22 -0.41 -32.65
N ALA A 190 15.25 -1.70 -32.28
CA ALA A 190 15.25 -2.14 -30.89
C ALA A 190 16.48 -1.60 -30.13
N GLU A 191 17.66 -1.57 -30.76
CA GLU A 191 18.87 -0.96 -30.21
C GLU A 191 18.75 0.57 -30.05
N LYS A 192 18.10 1.27 -30.99
CA LYS A 192 17.87 2.73 -30.89
C LYS A 192 16.95 3.11 -29.72
N VAL A 193 16.03 2.23 -29.33
CA VAL A 193 15.06 2.51 -28.25
C VAL A 193 15.50 1.93 -26.89
N GLY A 194 16.32 0.87 -26.87
CA GLY A 194 16.82 0.21 -25.66
C GLY A 194 17.63 1.09 -24.70
N LEU A 195 18.05 2.28 -25.14
CA LEU A 195 18.82 3.26 -24.36
C LEU A 195 17.97 4.34 -23.67
N ARG A 196 16.64 4.37 -23.87
CA ARG A 196 15.82 5.40 -23.20
C ARG A 196 15.51 4.97 -21.78
N LEU A 197 16.33 5.47 -20.85
CA LEU A 197 15.95 5.58 -19.44
C LEU A 197 14.54 6.18 -19.38
N PRO A 198 13.64 5.67 -18.53
CA PRO A 198 12.32 6.25 -18.36
C PRO A 198 12.42 7.75 -18.04
N ASP A 199 12.03 8.59 -19.01
CA ASP A 199 12.14 10.04 -19.02
C ASP A 199 10.78 10.74 -18.83
N GLY A 200 9.73 9.94 -18.57
CA GLY A 200 8.39 10.44 -18.30
C GLY A 200 8.33 11.26 -17.01
N PRO A 201 7.33 12.15 -16.87
CA PRO A 201 7.19 12.98 -15.69
C PRO A 201 7.00 12.11 -14.44
N ILE A 202 7.66 12.49 -13.36
CA ILE A 202 7.41 11.98 -12.01
C ILE A 202 6.72 13.06 -11.19
N ASP A 203 6.04 12.65 -10.12
CA ASP A 203 5.66 13.56 -9.04
C ASP A 203 6.70 13.42 -7.91
N PRO A 204 7.65 14.37 -7.80
CA PRO A 204 8.68 14.32 -6.78
C PRO A 204 8.20 14.88 -5.43
N GLU A 205 6.97 15.40 -5.34
CA GLU A 205 6.49 15.99 -4.10
C GLU A 205 6.22 14.91 -3.04
N VAL A 206 6.77 15.14 -1.86
CA VAL A 206 6.50 14.34 -0.66
C VAL A 206 5.86 15.28 0.34
N ALA A 207 4.62 14.98 0.71
CA ALA A 207 3.89 15.70 1.73
C ALA A 207 3.90 14.91 3.03
N ALA A 208 4.10 15.60 4.16
CA ALA A 208 4.04 15.00 5.48
C ALA A 208 3.12 15.84 6.38
N LEU A 209 2.22 15.15 7.08
CA LEU A 209 1.47 15.68 8.20
C LEU A 209 2.03 15.02 9.47
N ARG A 210 2.48 15.85 10.41
CA ARG A 210 3.00 15.41 11.71
C ARG A 210 2.04 15.82 12.80
N VAL A 211 1.79 14.90 13.73
CA VAL A 211 0.91 15.11 14.89
C VAL A 211 1.71 14.86 16.15
N ASP A 212 1.73 15.84 17.04
CA ASP A 212 2.44 15.79 18.32
C ASP A 212 1.47 16.05 19.48
N GLU A 213 1.68 15.40 20.63
CA GLU A 213 0.97 15.71 21.88
C GLU A 213 1.33 17.12 22.35
N SER A 214 0.34 17.99 22.56
CA SER A 214 0.57 19.43 22.78
C SER A 214 1.39 19.75 24.02
N GLU A 215 1.20 19.02 25.12
CA GLU A 215 1.92 19.32 26.37
C GLU A 215 3.38 18.86 26.36
N LYS A 216 3.68 17.77 25.65
CA LYS A 216 4.99 17.08 25.74
C LYS A 216 5.81 17.17 24.46
N GLY A 217 5.21 17.63 23.35
CA GLY A 217 5.82 17.62 22.02
C GLY A 217 6.17 16.20 21.54
N LYS A 218 5.56 15.17 22.13
CA LYS A 218 5.82 13.77 21.79
C LYS A 218 5.12 13.45 20.47
N PRO A 219 5.81 12.90 19.46
CA PRO A 219 5.17 12.51 18.21
C PRO A 219 4.16 11.38 18.44
N LEU A 220 2.94 11.58 17.95
CA LEU A 220 1.85 10.61 17.95
C LEU A 220 1.77 9.87 16.62
N ALA A 221 1.87 10.60 15.51
CA ALA A 221 1.80 10.04 14.17
C ALA A 221 2.50 10.93 13.14
N VAL A 222 2.99 10.30 12.07
CA VAL A 222 3.39 10.97 10.83
C VAL A 222 2.68 10.29 9.67
N LEU A 223 1.92 11.06 8.90
CA LEU A 223 1.28 10.62 7.67
C LEU A 223 2.08 11.17 6.49
N VAL A 224 2.67 10.28 5.69
CA VAL A 224 3.43 10.64 4.50
C VAL A 224 2.64 10.26 3.25
N ASN A 225 2.57 11.18 2.28
CA ASN A 225 2.03 10.95 0.96
C ASN A 225 3.13 11.16 -0.09
N SER A 226 3.40 10.13 -0.90
CA SER A 226 4.42 10.12 -1.95
C SER A 226 3.98 9.19 -3.09
N ALA A 227 4.20 9.60 -4.33
CA ALA A 227 3.85 8.82 -5.51
C ALA A 227 4.99 7.86 -5.91
N CYS A 228 5.02 6.66 -5.30
CA CYS A 228 5.92 5.60 -5.73
C CYS A 228 5.28 4.22 -5.49
N HIS A 229 5.53 3.27 -6.40
CA HIS A 229 4.90 1.95 -6.37
C HIS A 229 5.69 1.04 -5.42
N ALA A 230 5.03 0.41 -4.45
CA ALA A 230 5.68 -0.45 -3.45
C ALA A 230 6.03 -1.85 -4.00
N VAL A 231 7.04 -1.90 -4.89
CA VAL A 231 7.53 -3.12 -5.56
C VAL A 231 9.03 -3.41 -5.31
N ALA A 232 9.66 -2.68 -4.39
CA ALA A 232 11.07 -2.89 -4.06
C ALA A 232 11.36 -4.27 -3.43
N SER A 233 10.32 -4.93 -2.87
CA SER A 233 10.43 -6.26 -2.28
C SER A 233 9.94 -7.31 -3.27
N PHE A 234 10.85 -8.21 -3.70
CA PHE A 234 10.56 -9.32 -4.62
C PHE A 234 10.86 -10.71 -4.02
N GLY A 235 11.19 -10.77 -2.73
CA GLY A 235 11.48 -12.03 -2.02
C GLY A 235 10.27 -12.96 -1.85
N PRO A 236 10.48 -14.18 -1.34
CA PRO A 236 9.41 -15.15 -1.09
C PRO A 236 8.66 -14.90 0.23
N LEU A 237 8.92 -13.79 0.93
CA LEU A 237 8.41 -13.50 2.27
C LEU A 237 7.35 -12.39 2.21
N ILE A 238 6.32 -12.51 3.05
CA ILE A 238 5.34 -11.42 3.26
C ILE A 238 6.06 -10.21 3.86
N SER A 239 5.80 -9.04 3.26
CA SER A 239 6.36 -7.77 3.71
C SER A 239 5.46 -6.59 3.35
N ALA A 240 5.45 -5.59 4.23
CA ALA A 240 4.83 -4.29 4.03
C ALA A 240 5.57 -3.42 2.98
N GLY A 241 6.71 -3.88 2.48
CA GLY A 241 7.51 -3.17 1.46
C GLY A 241 8.17 -1.90 2.02
N TYR A 242 8.72 -1.07 1.13
CA TYR A 242 9.37 0.16 1.55
C TYR A 242 8.45 1.13 2.34
N PRO A 243 7.13 1.27 2.05
CA PRO A 243 6.28 2.14 2.86
C PRO A 243 6.13 1.62 4.30
N GLY A 244 6.06 0.29 4.46
CA GLY A 244 6.10 -0.35 5.77
C GLY A 244 7.42 -0.08 6.49
N TYR A 245 8.54 -0.22 5.79
CA TYR A 245 9.88 0.08 6.31
C TYR A 245 10.01 1.52 6.84
N THR A 246 9.41 2.50 6.15
CA THR A 246 9.40 3.90 6.60
C THR A 246 8.47 4.17 7.80
N SER A 247 7.68 3.17 8.21
CA SER A 247 6.64 3.28 9.24
C SER A 247 6.97 2.50 10.53
N TYR A 248 8.22 2.08 10.72
CA TYR A 248 8.70 1.37 11.93
C TYR A 248 8.98 2.31 13.10
#